data_AF-E1JZ49-F1
#
_entry.id   AF-E1JZ49-F1
#
_cell.length_a   1.000
_cell.length_b   1.000
_cell.length_c   1.000
_cell.angle_alpha   90.00
_cell.angle_beta   90.00
_cell.angle_gamma   90.00
#
_symmetry.space_group_name_H-M   'P 1'
#
loop_
_entity.id
_entity.type
_entity.pdbx_description
1 polymer ?
#
loop_
_entity_poly.entity_id
_entity_poly.type
_entity_poly.pdbx_seq_one_letter_code
_entity_poly.pdbx_strand_id
1 'polypeptide(L)'
;MNDSAPRGARRLIFLAGFLVFCLCLGVHLAISLYWAFTGSRPAVRVEPRGYANVLGDMEPRLRVTAREIDGLPYTVTTNNQGFRGEEPVSAEKTADGLRVLCLGDSFTYGVGVDDDATYPALLETLLRRRLPDRDVQVINAGVPFYDIFDELSYFREKGAKLKPDVVVVQFFINDLEAMGGTFFREDLLARQGGRYNPLERATGREAVDRRLNQWLEKRFPRLTRFVKSGLPPSGPSRAETGPLAGYHVRPTDAEHALLGNRQRLLTADPGVARSRLWSNYRRALLALRDAVVSTGARFLFVLAPDAAQVREDFNQPALALVPFCRENGIPVIDLARQLRAMSGEAVDRYYLLPRNGHLSAEGNTVMATAVAEAIHVRRSVRGPVVSIAPARRAFDYADPVRLNLKFGPRCVAPAQNGPVRIRAVRCDNLVPWTVDIRHGRNRISGLRPDVTRGPLGTLTLRVESEKPMAQVSVTFFRKFAPPVNGYAQLSWSRGGSDYTTLQFASEKDVAAPESFETSRLAEIDLREKPARVVFLKLELRNEARIFKESLDPPWRRFEVVCYPADSSSETVSRAATDRRASPADRAPGPD
;
A
#
# COMPACT_ATOMS: atom_id res chain seq x y z
N MET A 1 54.15 -6.80 36.26
CA MET A 1 52.88 -6.42 36.93
C MET A 1 52.19 -7.70 37.36
N ASN A 2 51.74 -7.75 38.61
CA ASN A 2 51.55 -8.94 39.46
C ASN A 2 50.63 -10.04 38.92
N ASP A 3 51.16 -11.26 38.87
CA ASP A 3 50.43 -12.52 38.66
C ASP A 3 50.44 -13.36 39.94
N SER A 4 49.71 -12.90 40.98
CA SER A 4 49.69 -13.59 42.29
C SER A 4 48.33 -13.50 42.98
N ALA A 5 47.27 -13.95 42.32
CA ALA A 5 46.08 -14.40 43.05
C ALA A 5 46.37 -15.83 43.56
N PRO A 6 46.25 -16.13 44.88
CA PRO A 6 46.53 -17.45 45.40
C PRO A 6 45.63 -18.51 44.72
N ARG A 7 46.18 -19.68 44.39
CA ARG A 7 45.47 -20.75 43.65
C ARG A 7 44.09 -21.10 44.25
N GLY A 8 43.93 -20.94 45.57
CA GLY A 8 42.65 -21.11 46.28
C GLY A 8 41.61 -20.04 45.93
N ALA A 9 42.00 -18.78 45.77
CA ALA A 9 41.10 -17.70 45.36
C ALA A 9 40.62 -17.88 43.91
N ARG A 10 41.51 -18.31 43.00
CA ARG A 10 41.12 -18.64 41.61
C ARG A 10 40.11 -19.80 41.55
N ARG A 11 40.29 -20.84 42.38
CA ARG A 11 39.33 -21.95 42.49
C ARG A 11 37.99 -21.52 43.09
N LEU A 12 38.00 -20.66 44.12
CA LEU A 12 36.77 -20.14 44.73
C LEU A 12 35.98 -19.28 43.74
N ILE A 13 36.66 -18.40 43.00
CA ILE A 13 36.05 -17.57 41.96
C ILE A 13 35.44 -18.44 40.86
N PHE A 14 36.15 -19.47 40.42
CA PHE A 14 35.63 -20.42 39.42
C PHE A 14 34.41 -21.17 39.94
N LEU A 15 34.46 -21.69 41.16
CA LEU A 15 33.34 -22.44 41.76
C LEU A 15 32.11 -21.55 41.97
N ALA A 16 32.31 -20.31 42.43
CA ALA A 16 31.24 -19.33 42.57
C ALA A 16 30.64 -18.96 41.21
N GLY A 17 31.47 -18.75 40.19
CA GLY A 17 31.01 -18.50 38.82
C GLY A 17 30.24 -19.68 38.23
N PHE A 18 30.70 -20.91 38.48
CA PHE A 18 30.02 -22.14 38.05
C PHE A 18 28.66 -22.32 38.75
N LEU A 19 28.59 -22.06 40.07
CA LEU A 19 27.33 -22.11 40.82
C LEU A 19 26.32 -21.07 40.32
N VAL A 20 26.77 -19.84 40.07
CA VAL A 20 25.92 -18.78 39.48
C VAL A 20 25.45 -19.21 38.09
N PHE A 21 26.31 -19.78 37.26
CA PHE A 21 25.95 -20.30 35.95
C PHE A 21 24.89 -21.42 36.05
N CYS A 22 25.09 -22.40 36.92
CA CYS A 22 24.13 -23.48 37.17
C CYS A 22 22.78 -22.95 37.67
N LEU A 23 22.79 -21.95 38.55
CA LEU A 23 21.56 -21.30 39.03
C LEU A 23 20.84 -20.56 37.90
N CYS A 24 21.55 -19.78 37.09
CA CYS A 24 20.97 -19.08 35.93
C CYS A 24 20.38 -20.08 34.92
N LEU A 25 21.09 -21.18 34.64
CA LEU A 25 20.62 -22.25 33.77
C LEU A 25 19.37 -22.93 34.35
N GLY A 26 19.37 -23.24 35.65
CA GLY A 26 18.23 -23.85 36.34
C GLY A 26 16.98 -22.97 36.31
N VAL A 27 17.11 -21.66 36.57
CA VAL A 27 16.02 -20.70 36.47
C VAL A 27 15.50 -20.60 35.03
N HIS A 28 16.40 -20.55 34.04
CA HIS A 28 16.02 -20.52 32.62
C HIS A 28 15.23 -21.77 32.21
N LEU A 29 15.67 -22.95 32.63
CA LEU A 29 14.98 -24.21 32.38
C LEU A 29 13.62 -24.26 33.08
N ALA A 30 13.53 -23.81 34.34
CA ALA A 30 12.27 -23.78 35.09
C ALA A 30 11.22 -22.86 34.45
N ILE A 31 11.62 -21.67 34.00
CA ILE A 31 10.73 -20.75 33.26
C ILE A 31 10.31 -21.37 31.92
N SER A 32 11.24 -22.02 31.22
CA SER A 32 10.95 -22.67 29.93
C SER A 32 9.98 -23.83 30.08
N LEU A 33 10.12 -24.63 31.14
CA LEU A 33 9.22 -25.72 31.50
C LEU A 33 7.85 -25.20 31.95
N TYR A 34 7.80 -24.15 32.77
CA TYR A 34 6.55 -23.48 33.15
C TYR A 34 5.75 -23.08 31.92
N TRP A 35 6.37 -22.35 30.98
CA TRP A 35 5.69 -21.94 29.77
C TRP A 35 5.31 -23.09 28.84
N ALA A 36 6.08 -24.19 28.82
CA ALA A 36 5.73 -25.39 28.07
C ALA A 36 4.50 -26.10 28.67
N PHE A 37 4.38 -26.16 29.99
CA PHE A 37 3.26 -26.78 30.69
C PHE A 37 1.99 -25.93 30.67
N THR A 38 2.11 -24.62 30.84
CA THR A 38 0.93 -23.73 30.94
C THR A 38 0.46 -23.19 29.60
N GLY A 39 1.21 -23.42 28.52
CA GLY A 39 0.96 -22.81 27.22
C GLY A 39 1.07 -21.29 27.20
N SER A 40 1.53 -20.66 28.29
CA SER A 40 1.51 -19.21 28.50
C SER A 40 2.77 -18.50 27.98
N ARG A 41 3.42 -19.05 26.95
CA ARG A 41 4.61 -18.41 26.35
C ARG A 41 4.25 -16.96 25.97
N PRO A 42 4.93 -15.94 26.50
CA PRO A 42 4.63 -14.57 26.14
C PRO A 42 4.82 -14.40 24.63
N ALA A 43 3.92 -13.64 24.00
CA ALA A 43 4.02 -13.34 22.58
C ALA A 43 5.42 -12.78 22.28
N VAL A 44 6.17 -13.46 21.43
CA VAL A 44 7.46 -12.94 20.98
C VAL A 44 7.16 -11.97 19.86
N ARG A 45 7.39 -10.68 20.13
CA ARG A 45 7.39 -9.66 19.10
C ARG A 45 8.77 -9.62 18.47
N VAL A 46 8.83 -9.74 17.15
CA VAL A 46 10.09 -9.58 16.42
C VAL A 46 10.39 -8.09 16.37
N GLU A 47 11.46 -7.69 17.05
CA GLU A 47 11.90 -6.29 17.09
C GLU A 47 12.99 -6.07 16.02
N PRO A 48 12.93 -4.96 15.27
CA PRO A 48 14.07 -4.49 14.47
C PRO A 48 15.31 -4.33 15.36
N ARG A 49 16.50 -4.62 14.81
CA ARG A 49 17.78 -4.57 15.57
C ARG A 49 18.84 -3.70 14.92
N GLY A 50 18.92 -3.70 13.59
CA GLY A 50 19.90 -2.92 12.84
C GLY A 50 21.36 -3.19 13.26
N TYR A 51 21.88 -4.42 13.13
CA TYR A 51 23.29 -4.66 13.48
C TYR A 51 24.24 -4.10 12.41
N ALA A 52 25.34 -3.48 12.81
CA ALA A 52 26.28 -2.84 11.87
C ALA A 52 27.03 -3.84 10.96
N ASN A 53 27.16 -5.11 11.37
CA ASN A 53 27.91 -6.17 10.68
C ASN A 53 27.02 -7.17 9.90
N VAL A 54 25.71 -6.93 9.81
CA VAL A 54 24.80 -7.75 8.98
C VAL A 54 24.03 -6.85 8.01
N LEU A 55 23.61 -7.41 6.88
CA LEU A 55 23.10 -6.61 5.76
C LEU A 55 21.64 -6.21 5.94
N GLY A 56 20.81 -7.05 6.56
CA GLY A 56 19.44 -6.71 6.92
C GLY A 56 19.36 -6.12 8.33
N ASP A 57 18.23 -5.47 8.61
CA ASP A 57 18.02 -4.77 9.89
C ASP A 57 17.09 -5.52 10.87
N MET A 58 16.81 -6.80 10.57
CA MET A 58 16.17 -7.74 11.49
C MET A 58 17.20 -8.58 12.26
N GLU A 59 16.77 -9.21 13.35
CA GLU A 59 17.61 -10.14 14.10
C GLU A 59 17.98 -11.37 13.24
N PRO A 60 19.26 -11.70 12.96
CA PRO A 60 19.62 -12.82 12.09
C PRO A 60 19.33 -14.19 12.68
N ARG A 61 18.98 -15.18 11.84
CA ARG A 61 18.70 -16.59 12.19
C ARG A 61 17.52 -16.75 13.16
N LEU A 62 16.50 -15.93 13.03
CA LEU A 62 15.29 -16.04 13.85
C LEU A 62 14.33 -17.04 13.21
N ARG A 63 13.68 -17.86 14.04
CA ARG A 63 12.46 -18.58 13.68
C ARG A 63 11.52 -18.47 14.85
N VAL A 64 10.36 -17.86 14.64
CA VAL A 64 9.38 -17.67 15.69
C VAL A 64 7.96 -17.65 15.14
N THR A 65 7.02 -18.09 15.95
CA THR A 65 5.60 -17.83 15.71
C THR A 65 5.25 -16.50 16.35
N ALA A 66 5.13 -15.46 15.53
CA ALA A 66 4.68 -14.14 15.94
C ALA A 66 3.20 -14.22 16.35
N ARG A 67 2.87 -13.53 17.44
CA ARG A 67 1.51 -13.48 18.02
C ARG A 67 1.08 -12.05 18.32
N GLU A 68 1.56 -11.10 17.52
CA GLU A 68 1.24 -9.68 17.73
C GLU A 68 -0.16 -9.29 17.22
N ILE A 69 -0.77 -10.13 16.38
CA ILE A 69 -2.18 -10.03 16.02
C ILE A 69 -2.95 -11.10 16.79
N ASP A 70 -3.91 -10.66 17.59
CA ASP A 70 -4.72 -11.57 18.41
C ASP A 70 -5.47 -12.59 17.54
N GLY A 71 -5.40 -13.86 17.94
CA GLY A 71 -6.02 -14.97 17.22
C GLY A 71 -5.47 -15.26 15.81
N LEU A 72 -4.35 -14.65 15.39
CA LEU A 72 -3.73 -14.89 14.09
C LEU A 72 -2.20 -15.09 14.23
N PRO A 73 -1.74 -16.24 14.74
CA PRO A 73 -0.33 -16.56 14.77
C PRO A 73 0.22 -16.77 13.36
N TYR A 74 1.44 -16.30 13.10
CA TYR A 74 2.11 -16.49 11.83
C TYR A 74 3.62 -16.72 12.04
N THR A 75 4.24 -17.45 11.12
CA THR A 75 5.65 -17.83 11.17
C THR A 75 6.51 -16.73 10.57
N VAL A 76 7.50 -16.31 11.34
CA VAL A 76 8.54 -15.38 10.90
C VAL A 76 9.87 -16.10 10.95
N THR A 77 10.54 -16.16 9.81
CA THR A 77 11.97 -16.45 9.78
C THR A 77 12.78 -15.26 9.32
N THR A 78 14.03 -15.21 9.78
CA THR A 78 15.05 -14.34 9.21
C THR A 78 16.31 -15.13 8.93
N ASN A 79 16.91 -14.88 7.78
CA ASN A 79 18.12 -15.57 7.39
C ASN A 79 19.33 -15.10 8.22
N ASN A 80 20.49 -15.68 7.96
CA ASN A 80 21.74 -15.36 8.65
C ASN A 80 22.26 -13.93 8.39
N GLN A 81 21.67 -13.20 7.44
CA GLN A 81 22.02 -11.83 7.09
C GLN A 81 21.03 -10.81 7.67
N GLY A 82 19.95 -11.25 8.33
CA GLY A 82 18.96 -10.36 8.93
C GLY A 82 17.86 -9.89 7.97
N PHE A 83 17.62 -10.60 6.87
CA PHE A 83 16.47 -10.40 5.99
C PHE A 83 15.30 -11.30 6.39
N ARG A 84 14.06 -10.89 6.07
CA ARG A 84 12.87 -11.74 6.24
C ARG A 84 12.93 -12.91 5.25
N GLY A 85 12.65 -14.12 5.73
CA GLY A 85 12.72 -15.38 4.97
C GLY A 85 13.95 -16.23 5.30
N GLU A 86 13.96 -17.49 4.83
CA GLU A 86 15.01 -18.47 5.15
C GLU A 86 16.21 -18.42 4.19
N GLU A 87 15.95 -18.11 2.91
CA GLU A 87 16.98 -18.16 1.86
C GLU A 87 18.03 -17.06 2.09
N PRO A 88 19.33 -17.40 2.20
CA PRO A 88 20.39 -16.40 2.29
C PRO A 88 20.57 -15.67 0.97
N VAL A 89 20.96 -14.40 1.06
CA VAL A 89 21.33 -13.60 -0.11
C VAL A 89 22.76 -13.94 -0.52
N SER A 90 22.92 -14.43 -1.76
CA SER A 90 24.22 -14.80 -2.31
C SER A 90 25.15 -13.60 -2.38
N ALA A 91 26.38 -13.76 -1.88
CA ALA A 91 27.39 -12.69 -1.89
C ALA A 91 27.72 -12.22 -3.32
N GLU A 92 27.76 -13.18 -4.25
CA GLU A 92 27.93 -12.93 -5.67
C GLU A 92 26.58 -13.03 -6.40
N LYS A 93 26.41 -12.22 -7.43
CA LYS A 93 25.28 -12.31 -8.36
C LYS A 93 25.78 -13.01 -9.61
N THR A 94 25.06 -14.02 -10.08
CA THR A 94 25.33 -14.68 -11.36
C THR A 94 25.23 -13.66 -12.52
N ALA A 95 25.95 -13.90 -13.61
CA ALA A 95 26.03 -12.94 -14.73
C ALA A 95 24.68 -12.67 -15.40
N ASP A 96 23.76 -13.63 -15.31
CA ASP A 96 22.40 -13.60 -15.87
C ASP A 96 21.30 -13.49 -14.80
N GLY A 97 21.70 -13.42 -13.52
CA GLY A 97 20.79 -13.34 -12.39
C GLY A 97 20.02 -12.02 -12.32
N LEU A 98 18.82 -12.10 -11.73
CA LEU A 98 17.98 -10.95 -11.43
C LEU A 98 17.87 -10.81 -9.91
N ARG A 99 18.35 -9.68 -9.38
CA ARG A 99 18.20 -9.36 -7.96
C ARG A 99 17.24 -8.20 -7.75
N VAL A 100 16.15 -8.46 -7.04
CA VAL A 100 15.16 -7.45 -6.65
C VAL A 100 15.28 -7.18 -5.17
N LEU A 101 15.45 -5.92 -4.77
CA LEU A 101 15.45 -5.49 -3.37
C LEU A 101 14.12 -4.81 -3.06
N CYS A 102 13.36 -5.36 -2.12
CA CYS A 102 12.11 -4.77 -1.64
C CYS A 102 12.39 -4.00 -0.34
N LEU A 103 12.19 -2.69 -0.38
CA LEU A 103 12.25 -1.77 0.75
C LEU A 103 10.82 -1.36 1.12
N GLY A 104 10.57 -1.24 2.42
CA GLY A 104 9.26 -0.84 2.91
C GLY A 104 9.11 -1.12 4.40
N ASP A 105 7.88 -0.93 4.84
CA ASP A 105 7.50 -1.04 6.23
C ASP A 105 6.97 -2.45 6.58
N SER A 106 5.99 -2.51 7.49
CA SER A 106 5.29 -3.73 7.87
C SER A 106 4.53 -4.43 6.73
N PHE A 107 4.16 -3.73 5.64
CA PHE A 107 3.56 -4.35 4.45
C PHE A 107 4.61 -5.12 3.65
N THR A 108 5.80 -4.56 3.46
CA THR A 108 6.91 -5.30 2.83
C THR A 108 7.42 -6.44 3.70
N TYR A 109 7.52 -6.23 5.01
CA TYR A 109 7.83 -7.28 5.97
C TYR A 109 6.81 -8.43 5.98
N GLY A 110 5.54 -8.14 5.65
CA GLY A 110 4.43 -9.10 5.67
C GLY A 110 3.93 -9.40 7.07
N VAL A 111 3.58 -8.37 7.85
CA VAL A 111 2.94 -8.55 9.16
C VAL A 111 1.63 -9.32 9.01
N GLY A 112 1.51 -10.43 9.73
CA GLY A 112 0.29 -11.23 9.81
C GLY A 112 0.20 -12.37 8.79
N VAL A 113 1.25 -12.61 8.00
CA VAL A 113 1.34 -13.73 7.07
C VAL A 113 2.65 -14.51 7.23
N ASP A 114 2.63 -15.80 6.91
CA ASP A 114 3.82 -16.65 6.86
C ASP A 114 4.81 -16.16 5.78
N ASP A 115 6.07 -16.60 5.86
CA ASP A 115 7.16 -16.11 5.00
C ASP A 115 6.86 -16.22 3.50
N ASP A 116 6.23 -17.33 3.08
CA ASP A 116 5.87 -17.66 1.71
C ASP A 116 4.66 -16.86 1.18
N ALA A 117 3.88 -16.26 2.08
CA ALA A 117 2.73 -15.42 1.77
C ALA A 117 3.05 -13.91 1.76
N THR A 118 4.29 -13.52 2.04
CA THR A 118 4.75 -12.13 1.87
C THR A 118 4.84 -11.75 0.39
N TYR A 119 4.51 -10.51 0.01
CA TYR A 119 4.60 -10.13 -1.41
C TYR A 119 6.01 -10.32 -2.01
N PRO A 120 7.13 -10.13 -1.29
CA PRO A 120 8.45 -10.39 -1.87
C PRO A 120 8.69 -11.88 -2.18
N ALA A 121 8.24 -12.80 -1.32
CA ALA A 121 8.35 -14.24 -1.57
C ALA A 121 7.46 -14.70 -2.74
N LEU A 122 6.24 -14.16 -2.81
CA LEU A 122 5.32 -14.38 -3.93
C LEU A 122 5.87 -13.79 -5.23
N LEU A 123 6.50 -12.60 -5.18
CA LEU A 123 7.15 -11.96 -6.31
C LEU A 123 8.29 -12.84 -6.84
N GLU A 124 9.12 -13.40 -5.96
CA GLU A 124 10.18 -14.34 -6.35
C GLU A 124 9.60 -15.54 -7.08
N THR A 125 8.56 -16.14 -6.52
CA THR A 125 7.86 -17.29 -7.13
C THR A 125 7.34 -16.94 -8.53
N LEU A 126 6.70 -15.78 -8.70
CA LEU A 126 6.16 -15.33 -9.98
C LEU A 126 7.28 -15.06 -11.01
N LEU A 127 8.38 -14.41 -10.59
CA LEU A 127 9.50 -14.10 -11.46
C LEU A 127 10.29 -15.36 -11.85
N ARG A 128 10.55 -16.30 -10.92
CA ARG A 128 11.16 -17.61 -11.21
C ARG A 128 10.33 -18.40 -12.22
N ARG A 129 8.99 -18.39 -12.10
CA ARG A 129 8.09 -19.01 -13.09
C ARG A 129 8.16 -18.34 -14.45
N ARG A 130 8.26 -17.01 -14.50
CA ARG A 130 8.34 -16.23 -15.76
C ARG A 130 9.72 -16.33 -16.42
N LEU A 131 10.77 -16.60 -15.64
CA LEU A 131 12.16 -16.60 -16.05
C LEU A 131 12.87 -17.90 -15.57
N PRO A 132 12.45 -19.09 -16.04
CA PRO A 132 12.92 -20.37 -15.51
C PRO A 132 14.42 -20.61 -15.70
N ASP A 133 15.02 -19.98 -16.71
CA ASP A 133 16.45 -20.12 -17.03
C ASP A 133 17.34 -19.09 -16.29
N ARG A 134 16.83 -18.41 -15.26
CA ARG A 134 17.56 -17.36 -14.55
C ARG A 134 17.57 -17.61 -13.06
N ASP A 135 18.70 -17.26 -12.44
CA ASP A 135 18.82 -17.12 -11.01
C ASP A 135 18.09 -15.85 -10.54
N VAL A 136 16.87 -16.02 -10.03
CA VAL A 136 16.06 -14.91 -9.51
C VAL A 136 16.10 -14.93 -7.99
N GLN A 137 16.51 -13.79 -7.43
CA GLN A 137 16.57 -13.55 -5.99
C GLN A 137 15.81 -12.28 -5.62
N VAL A 138 14.79 -12.40 -4.77
CA VAL A 138 14.04 -11.27 -4.22
C VAL A 138 14.35 -11.14 -2.73
N ILE A 139 14.83 -9.96 -2.33
CA ILE A 139 15.28 -9.69 -0.97
C ILE A 139 14.20 -8.91 -0.24
N ASN A 140 13.62 -9.51 0.79
CA ASN A 140 12.70 -8.82 1.69
C ASN A 140 13.50 -8.08 2.78
N ALA A 141 13.76 -6.80 2.53
CA ALA A 141 14.37 -5.89 3.49
C ALA A 141 13.33 -4.98 4.16
N GLY A 142 12.06 -5.41 4.20
CA GLY A 142 11.01 -4.71 4.92
C GLY A 142 11.23 -4.77 6.42
N VAL A 143 11.00 -3.64 7.10
CA VAL A 143 11.14 -3.53 8.55
C VAL A 143 9.95 -2.77 9.10
N PRO A 144 9.21 -3.32 10.08
CA PRO A 144 8.09 -2.60 10.69
C PRO A 144 8.52 -1.21 11.18
N PHE A 145 7.65 -0.22 10.98
CA PHE A 145 7.86 1.20 11.30
C PHE A 145 8.82 1.99 10.40
N TYR A 146 9.45 1.38 9.41
CA TYR A 146 10.25 2.16 8.45
C TYR A 146 9.37 3.14 7.69
N ASP A 147 9.92 4.33 7.47
CA ASP A 147 9.42 5.31 6.53
C ASP A 147 10.45 5.56 5.41
N ILE A 148 10.11 6.44 4.48
CA ILE A 148 11.00 6.84 3.38
C ILE A 148 12.41 7.30 3.82
N PHE A 149 12.56 7.86 5.02
CA PHE A 149 13.86 8.32 5.53
C PHE A 149 14.69 7.13 6.01
N ASP A 150 14.06 6.17 6.68
CA ASP A 150 14.69 4.92 7.09
C ASP A 150 15.12 4.09 5.88
N GLU A 151 14.28 4.00 4.85
CA GLU A 151 14.59 3.33 3.58
C GLU A 151 15.76 3.99 2.86
N LEU A 152 15.80 5.34 2.84
CA LEU A 152 16.92 6.11 2.29
C LEU A 152 18.21 5.87 3.07
N SER A 153 18.15 5.89 4.40
CA SER A 153 19.30 5.57 5.26
C SER A 153 19.80 4.14 5.00
N TYR A 154 18.89 3.17 5.00
CA TYR A 154 19.20 1.76 4.74
C TYR A 154 19.82 1.55 3.36
N PHE A 155 19.26 2.14 2.30
CA PHE A 155 19.78 1.94 0.95
C PHE A 155 21.19 2.48 0.78
N ARG A 156 21.46 3.69 1.32
CA ARG A 156 22.79 4.31 1.31
C ARG A 156 23.82 3.51 2.09
N GLU A 157 23.44 2.96 3.24
CA GLU A 157 24.37 2.23 4.10
C GLU A 157 24.60 0.78 3.64
N LYS A 158 23.52 0.07 3.29
CA LYS A 158 23.52 -1.39 3.13
C LYS A 158 22.89 -1.84 1.81
N GLY A 159 21.77 -1.26 1.39
CA GLY A 159 21.03 -1.70 0.21
C GLY A 159 21.85 -1.73 -1.07
N ALA A 160 22.67 -0.70 -1.33
CA ALA A 160 23.53 -0.64 -2.52
C ALA A 160 24.57 -1.79 -2.58
N LYS A 161 25.03 -2.30 -1.43
CA LYS A 161 26.02 -3.40 -1.35
C LYS A 161 25.46 -4.72 -1.88
N LEU A 162 24.14 -4.86 -1.92
CA LEU A 162 23.46 -6.04 -2.46
C LEU A 162 23.49 -6.10 -3.99
N LYS A 163 23.89 -5.02 -4.68
CA LYS A 163 23.92 -4.91 -6.16
C LYS A 163 22.58 -5.27 -6.83
N PRO A 164 21.44 -4.69 -6.38
CA PRO A 164 20.14 -4.99 -6.96
C PRO A 164 20.05 -4.51 -8.42
N ASP A 165 19.27 -5.21 -9.24
CA ASP A 165 18.86 -4.76 -10.58
C ASP A 165 17.59 -3.91 -10.52
N VAL A 166 16.73 -4.19 -9.53
CA VAL A 166 15.49 -3.46 -9.26
C VAL A 166 15.40 -3.21 -7.76
N VAL A 167 15.06 -1.98 -7.38
CA VAL A 167 14.64 -1.62 -6.03
C VAL A 167 13.18 -1.25 -6.07
N VAL A 168 12.38 -2.00 -5.33
CA VAL A 168 10.95 -1.74 -5.12
C VAL A 168 10.83 -1.04 -3.78
N VAL A 169 10.22 0.14 -3.78
CA VAL A 169 9.94 0.91 -2.56
C VAL A 169 8.43 0.96 -2.36
N GLN A 170 7.97 0.48 -1.22
CA GLN A 170 6.55 0.50 -0.86
C GLN A 170 6.25 1.59 0.16
N PHE A 171 5.32 2.47 -0.20
CA PHE A 171 4.74 3.47 0.68
C PHE A 171 3.46 2.94 1.34
N PHE A 172 3.22 3.34 2.59
CA PHE A 172 1.91 3.27 3.23
C PHE A 172 1.63 4.57 4.02
N ILE A 173 0.39 4.79 4.48
CA ILE A 173 0.00 6.09 5.06
C ILE A 173 0.76 6.44 6.36
N ASN A 174 1.28 5.43 7.06
CA ASN A 174 2.12 5.58 8.24
C ASN A 174 3.47 6.24 7.95
N ASP A 175 3.99 6.21 6.72
CA ASP A 175 5.16 7.01 6.33
C ASP A 175 4.95 8.48 6.70
N LEU A 176 3.72 8.99 6.52
CA LEU A 176 3.37 10.34 6.95
C LEU A 176 3.23 10.44 8.46
N GLU A 177 2.54 9.48 9.09
CA GLU A 177 2.37 9.43 10.56
C GLU A 177 3.74 9.53 11.27
N ALA A 178 4.78 8.92 10.68
CA ALA A 178 6.16 8.90 11.18
C ALA A 178 6.96 10.21 10.96
N MET A 179 6.58 11.06 10.00
CA MET A 179 7.31 12.31 9.68
C MET A 179 7.39 13.31 10.83
N GLY A 180 6.41 13.27 11.73
CA GLY A 180 6.38 14.13 12.89
C GLY A 180 7.16 13.59 14.08
N GLY A 181 7.85 12.45 13.92
CA GLY A 181 8.57 11.75 14.96
C GLY A 181 10.09 11.83 14.80
N THR A 182 10.74 10.77 15.23
CA THR A 182 12.19 10.53 15.15
C THR A 182 12.52 9.70 13.92
N PHE A 183 13.73 9.81 13.35
CA PHE A 183 14.20 8.85 12.35
C PHE A 183 14.43 7.49 13.01
N PHE A 184 13.48 6.58 12.84
CA PHE A 184 13.37 5.36 13.64
C PHE A 184 14.62 4.48 13.51
N ARG A 185 15.14 4.29 12.30
CA ARG A 185 16.35 3.50 12.03
C ARG A 185 17.60 4.13 12.64
N GLU A 186 17.78 5.45 12.51
CA GLU A 186 18.94 6.15 13.08
C GLU A 186 18.95 6.06 14.62
N ASP A 187 17.78 6.20 15.23
CA ASP A 187 17.59 6.02 16.67
C ASP A 187 17.77 4.55 17.08
N LEU A 188 17.30 3.61 16.26
CA LEU A 188 17.49 2.18 16.46
C LEU A 188 18.99 1.82 16.46
N LEU A 189 19.76 2.33 15.50
CA LEU A 189 21.21 2.11 15.43
C LEU A 189 21.92 2.68 16.67
N ALA A 190 21.49 3.84 17.18
CA ALA A 190 22.07 4.41 18.40
C ALA A 190 21.72 3.59 19.66
N ARG A 191 20.48 3.09 19.76
CA ARG A 191 19.99 2.34 20.92
C ARG A 191 20.41 0.87 20.92
N GLN A 192 20.55 0.27 19.74
CA GLN A 192 20.62 -1.17 19.54
C GLN A 192 21.68 -1.63 18.53
N GLY A 193 22.35 -0.72 17.79
CA GLY A 193 23.23 -1.01 16.64
C GLY A 193 24.59 -1.63 16.97
N GLY A 194 24.60 -2.61 17.87
CA GLY A 194 25.75 -3.43 18.19
C GLY A 194 26.22 -4.30 17.02
N ARG A 195 27.26 -5.09 17.27
CA ARG A 195 27.72 -6.12 16.34
C ARG A 195 27.01 -7.41 16.69
N TYR A 196 26.31 -8.00 15.72
CA TYR A 196 25.71 -9.32 15.87
C TYR A 196 26.79 -10.35 16.24
N ASN A 197 26.55 -11.07 17.34
CA ASN A 197 27.42 -12.13 17.84
C ASN A 197 26.60 -13.41 18.09
N PRO A 198 26.81 -14.49 17.32
CA PRO A 198 26.07 -15.74 17.48
C PRO A 198 26.17 -16.36 18.89
N LEU A 199 27.31 -16.20 19.57
CA LEU A 199 27.55 -16.76 20.89
C LEU A 199 26.73 -16.03 21.97
N GLU A 200 26.75 -14.70 21.95
CA GLU A 200 25.96 -13.89 22.89
C GLU A 200 24.45 -14.11 22.70
N ARG A 201 24.02 -14.33 21.46
CA ARG A 201 22.65 -14.74 21.17
C ARG A 201 22.30 -16.12 21.73
N ALA A 202 23.14 -17.13 21.49
CA ALA A 202 22.90 -18.50 21.95
C ALA A 202 22.78 -18.58 23.48
N THR A 203 23.55 -17.75 24.20
CA THR A 203 23.47 -17.65 25.67
C THR A 203 22.27 -16.84 26.17
N GLY A 204 21.50 -16.22 25.28
CA GLY A 204 20.35 -15.37 25.64
C GLY A 204 20.74 -14.10 26.40
N ARG A 205 22.04 -13.76 26.48
CA ARG A 205 22.57 -12.67 27.29
C ARG A 205 21.90 -11.34 26.97
N GLU A 206 21.81 -10.97 25.70
CA GLU A 206 21.15 -9.72 25.28
C GLU A 206 19.65 -9.69 25.66
N ALA A 207 18.96 -10.83 25.58
CA ALA A 207 17.55 -10.92 25.96
C ALA A 207 17.36 -10.80 27.49
N VAL A 208 18.29 -11.36 28.27
CA VAL A 208 18.33 -11.24 29.74
C VAL A 208 18.64 -9.80 30.14
N ASP A 209 19.70 -9.21 29.59
CA ASP A 209 20.10 -7.82 29.86
C ASP A 209 18.96 -6.85 29.56
N ARG A 210 18.24 -7.06 28.45
CA ARG A 210 17.10 -6.20 28.08
C ARG A 210 15.91 -6.37 29.01
N ARG A 211 15.51 -7.60 29.35
CA ARG A 211 14.41 -7.86 30.29
C ARG A 211 14.72 -7.32 31.68
N LEU A 212 15.97 -7.46 32.11
CA LEU A 212 16.45 -6.89 33.36
C LEU A 212 16.40 -5.36 33.32
N ASN A 213 16.88 -4.73 32.25
CA ASN A 213 16.82 -3.27 32.08
C ASN A 213 15.37 -2.75 32.06
N GLN A 214 14.47 -3.38 31.31
CA GLN A 214 13.04 -3.02 31.30
C GLN A 214 12.39 -3.18 32.67
N TRP A 215 12.71 -4.27 33.38
CA TRP A 215 12.22 -4.51 34.73
C TRP A 215 12.75 -3.46 35.72
N LEU A 216 14.04 -3.12 35.67
CA LEU A 216 14.68 -2.09 36.48
C LEU A 216 14.11 -0.69 36.19
N GLU A 217 13.87 -0.34 34.94
CA GLU A 217 13.24 0.92 34.54
C GLU A 217 11.83 1.04 35.10
N LYS A 218 11.03 -0.03 34.99
CA LYS A 218 9.66 -0.06 35.51
C LYS A 218 9.62 0.01 37.03
N ARG A 219 10.54 -0.66 37.73
CA ARG A 219 10.52 -0.80 39.20
C ARG A 219 11.26 0.31 39.94
N PHE A 220 12.31 0.85 39.34
CA PHE A 220 13.21 1.84 39.96
C PHE A 220 13.55 3.00 38.99
N PRO A 221 12.56 3.77 38.51
CA PRO A 221 12.74 4.76 37.45
C PRO A 221 13.68 5.94 37.80
N ARG A 222 13.93 6.18 39.10
CA ARG A 222 14.89 7.21 39.58
C ARG A 222 16.32 6.69 39.60
N LEU A 223 16.52 5.43 40.00
CA LEU A 223 17.84 4.78 40.02
C LEU A 223 18.37 4.57 38.61
N THR A 224 17.52 4.10 37.69
CA THR A 224 17.90 3.96 36.27
C THR A 224 18.20 5.30 35.61
N ARG A 225 17.47 6.37 35.95
CA ARG A 225 17.82 7.74 35.52
C ARG A 225 19.17 8.20 36.04
N PHE A 226 19.48 7.92 37.30
CA PHE A 226 20.76 8.26 37.92
C PHE A 226 21.94 7.47 37.32
N VAL A 227 21.77 6.16 37.10
CA VAL A 227 22.78 5.31 36.44
C VAL A 227 22.98 5.73 34.98
N LYS A 228 21.90 6.07 34.26
CA LYS A 228 21.99 6.57 32.88
C LYS A 228 22.52 8.00 32.77
N SER A 229 22.42 8.83 33.81
CA SER A 229 23.01 10.18 33.80
C SER A 229 24.54 10.20 33.87
N GLY A 230 25.19 9.06 34.15
CA GLY A 230 26.65 8.88 34.04
C GLY A 230 27.11 8.30 32.69
N LEU A 231 26.18 7.85 31.85
CA LEU A 231 26.42 7.54 30.44
C LEU A 231 26.05 8.80 29.63
N PRO A 232 26.60 9.03 28.43
CA PRO A 232 26.07 10.09 27.58
C PRO A 232 24.56 9.85 27.46
N PRO A 233 23.72 10.90 27.53
CA PRO A 233 22.30 10.73 27.28
C PRO A 233 22.17 9.95 25.97
N SER A 234 21.18 9.06 25.85
CA SER A 234 20.64 8.78 24.52
C SER A 234 20.41 10.16 23.91
N GLY A 235 21.29 10.54 22.98
CA GLY A 235 21.51 11.94 22.63
C GLY A 235 20.23 12.59 22.11
N PRO A 236 20.26 13.90 21.80
CA PRO A 236 19.15 14.49 21.04
C PRO A 236 18.85 13.59 19.82
N SER A 237 17.55 13.45 19.49
CA SER A 237 17.10 12.66 18.34
C SER A 237 18.03 12.90 17.16
N ARG A 238 18.54 11.84 16.52
CA ARG A 238 19.41 12.00 15.33
C ARG A 238 18.66 12.67 14.18
N ALA A 239 17.35 12.87 14.31
CA ALA A 239 16.60 13.72 13.43
C ALA A 239 17.19 15.13 13.30
N GLU A 240 17.78 15.71 14.34
CA GLU A 240 18.31 17.09 14.27
C GLU A 240 19.78 17.19 13.87
N THR A 241 20.54 16.10 13.99
CA THR A 241 22.02 16.13 13.89
C THR A 241 22.61 15.06 12.98
N GLY A 242 21.79 14.12 12.50
CA GLY A 242 22.21 13.01 11.66
C GLY A 242 22.32 13.36 10.17
N PRO A 243 22.73 12.39 9.33
CA PRO A 243 22.88 12.59 7.88
C PRO A 243 21.57 12.96 7.17
N LEU A 244 20.43 12.74 7.83
CA LEU A 244 19.09 13.07 7.34
C LEU A 244 18.52 14.34 7.98
N ALA A 245 19.31 15.13 8.72
CA ALA A 245 18.81 16.31 9.43
C ALA A 245 18.11 17.35 8.54
N GLY A 246 18.50 17.45 7.26
CA GLY A 246 17.82 18.32 6.28
C GLY A 246 16.38 17.91 5.93
N TYR A 247 15.96 16.72 6.34
CA TYR A 247 14.60 16.21 6.24
C TYR A 247 13.82 16.30 7.55
N HIS A 248 14.43 16.70 8.67
CA HIS A 248 13.70 16.82 9.90
C HIS A 248 12.77 18.04 9.86
N VAL A 249 11.49 17.80 10.09
CA VAL A 249 10.47 18.83 10.16
C VAL A 249 9.80 18.72 11.52
N ARG A 250 9.96 19.74 12.36
CA ARG A 250 9.23 19.82 13.63
C ARG A 250 7.78 20.21 13.33
N PRO A 251 6.79 19.33 13.53
CA PRO A 251 5.41 19.65 13.21
C PRO A 251 4.85 20.69 14.19
N THR A 252 3.94 21.51 13.71
CA THR A 252 3.05 22.33 14.55
C THR A 252 2.03 21.43 15.27
N ASP A 253 1.38 21.93 16.32
CA ASP A 253 0.34 21.17 17.04
C ASP A 253 -0.79 20.70 16.11
N ALA A 254 -1.16 21.54 15.14
CA ALA A 254 -2.16 21.20 14.13
C ALA A 254 -1.70 20.08 13.18
N GLU A 255 -0.42 20.09 12.77
CA GLU A 255 0.16 19.02 11.96
C GLU A 255 0.32 17.73 12.78
N HIS A 256 0.74 17.81 14.04
CA HIS A 256 0.76 16.66 14.93
C HIS A 256 -0.63 16.03 15.10
N ALA A 257 -1.67 16.85 15.29
CA ALA A 257 -3.05 16.38 15.36
C ALA A 257 -3.54 15.74 14.05
N LEU A 258 -3.06 16.21 12.90
CA LEU A 258 -3.33 15.62 11.60
C LEU A 258 -2.61 14.26 11.44
N LEU A 259 -1.32 14.19 11.78
CA LEU A 259 -0.51 12.97 11.68
C LEU A 259 -1.04 11.86 12.60
N GLY A 260 -1.64 12.22 13.74
CA GLY A 260 -2.33 11.26 14.61
C GLY A 260 -3.71 10.80 14.11
N ASN A 261 -4.19 11.30 12.96
CA ASN A 261 -5.53 11.01 12.44
C ASN A 261 -5.47 10.41 11.02
N ARG A 262 -5.37 9.08 10.96
CA ARG A 262 -5.33 8.31 9.71
C ARG A 262 -6.47 8.65 8.76
N GLN A 263 -7.71 8.69 9.24
CA GLN A 263 -8.86 8.98 8.39
C GLN A 263 -8.74 10.36 7.72
N ARG A 264 -8.22 11.36 8.44
CA ARG A 264 -7.92 12.66 7.84
C ARG A 264 -6.78 12.58 6.84
N LEU A 265 -5.71 11.81 7.08
CA LEU A 265 -4.64 11.63 6.09
C LEU A 265 -5.14 10.98 4.78
N LEU A 266 -6.13 10.09 4.87
CA LEU A 266 -6.74 9.45 3.69
C LEU A 266 -7.70 10.38 2.92
N THR A 267 -8.34 11.33 3.61
CA THR A 267 -9.43 12.18 3.08
C THR A 267 -9.08 13.65 2.87
N ALA A 268 -7.96 14.13 3.43
CA ALA A 268 -7.72 15.56 3.63
C ALA A 268 -7.75 16.37 2.31
N ASP A 269 -8.28 17.59 2.45
CA ASP A 269 -8.42 18.65 1.44
C ASP A 269 -7.12 18.91 0.64
N PRO A 270 -7.19 19.20 -0.68
CA PRO A 270 -6.08 19.70 -1.51
C PRO A 270 -5.16 20.77 -0.87
N GLY A 271 -5.66 21.61 0.03
CA GLY A 271 -4.83 22.56 0.79
C GLY A 271 -3.76 21.87 1.67
N VAL A 272 -4.06 20.66 2.16
CA VAL A 272 -3.16 19.80 2.93
C VAL A 272 -2.21 19.01 2.01
N ALA A 273 -2.59 18.75 0.75
CA ALA A 273 -1.74 18.07 -0.26
C ALA A 273 -0.46 18.85 -0.63
N ARG A 274 -0.47 20.16 -0.37
CA ARG A 274 0.68 21.07 -0.50
C ARG A 274 1.36 21.37 0.84
N SER A 275 1.02 20.63 1.91
CA SER A 275 1.70 20.78 3.19
C SER A 275 3.19 20.46 3.06
N ARG A 276 3.99 21.11 3.91
CA ARG A 276 5.44 20.89 3.96
C ARG A 276 5.83 19.43 4.23
N LEU A 277 4.96 18.63 4.84
CA LEU A 277 5.15 17.19 5.05
C LEU A 277 5.23 16.42 3.72
N TRP A 278 4.25 16.61 2.82
CA TRP A 278 4.30 16.01 1.48
C TRP A 278 5.49 16.51 0.67
N SER A 279 5.79 17.80 0.75
CA SER A 279 7.01 18.36 0.11
C SER A 279 8.27 17.68 0.63
N ASN A 280 8.32 17.39 1.93
CA ASN A 280 9.44 16.69 2.56
C ASN A 280 9.53 15.23 2.08
N TYR A 281 8.41 14.50 2.04
CA TYR A 281 8.35 13.14 1.47
C TYR A 281 8.89 13.10 0.05
N ARG A 282 8.39 14.00 -0.80
CA ARG A 282 8.77 14.11 -2.21
C ARG A 282 10.28 14.34 -2.38
N ARG A 283 10.90 15.19 -1.54
CA ARG A 283 12.36 15.39 -1.52
C ARG A 283 13.11 14.10 -1.16
N ALA A 284 12.64 13.35 -0.16
CA ALA A 284 13.27 12.09 0.24
C ALA A 284 13.09 11.00 -0.83
N LEU A 285 11.91 10.92 -1.45
CA LEU A 285 11.62 10.00 -2.54
C LEU A 285 12.54 10.24 -3.74
N LEU A 286 12.77 11.51 -4.14
CA LEU A 286 13.74 11.82 -5.19
C LEU A 286 15.16 11.41 -4.80
N ALA A 287 15.58 11.71 -3.57
CA ALA A 287 16.91 11.35 -3.09
C ALA A 287 17.14 9.83 -3.05
N LEU A 288 16.12 9.05 -2.68
CA LEU A 288 16.18 7.59 -2.72
C LEU A 288 16.20 7.08 -4.16
N ARG A 289 15.33 7.58 -5.03
CA ARG A 289 15.32 7.25 -6.46
C ARG A 289 16.68 7.54 -7.10
N ASP A 290 17.25 8.72 -6.85
CA ASP A 290 18.55 9.13 -7.39
C ASP A 290 19.67 8.24 -6.86
N ALA A 291 19.67 7.92 -5.56
CA ALA A 291 20.63 7.00 -4.96
C ALA A 291 20.55 5.61 -5.63
N VAL A 292 19.35 5.08 -5.84
CA VAL A 292 19.15 3.79 -6.52
C VAL A 292 19.65 3.85 -7.96
N VAL A 293 19.21 4.84 -8.75
CA VAL A 293 19.56 4.96 -10.16
C VAL A 293 21.07 5.17 -10.35
N SER A 294 21.74 5.85 -9.43
CA SER A 294 23.20 6.03 -9.46
C SER A 294 24.00 4.72 -9.41
N THR A 295 23.41 3.65 -8.87
CA THR A 295 24.02 2.30 -8.86
C THR A 295 23.79 1.52 -10.15
N GLY A 296 23.01 2.06 -11.10
CA GLY A 296 22.56 1.39 -12.32
C GLY A 296 21.27 0.58 -12.15
N ALA A 297 20.77 0.43 -10.92
CA ALA A 297 19.52 -0.26 -10.63
C ALA A 297 18.29 0.52 -11.13
N ARG A 298 17.19 -0.20 -11.38
CA ARG A 298 15.89 0.40 -11.68
C ARG A 298 15.11 0.66 -10.41
N PHE A 299 14.38 1.77 -10.40
CA PHE A 299 13.55 2.18 -9.28
C PHE A 299 12.06 1.96 -9.62
N LEU A 300 11.32 1.34 -8.71
CA LEU A 300 9.87 1.15 -8.79
C LEU A 300 9.23 1.53 -7.47
N PHE A 301 8.25 2.41 -7.52
CA PHE A 301 7.50 2.86 -6.34
C PHE A 301 6.11 2.21 -6.31
N VAL A 302 5.67 1.75 -5.14
CA VAL A 302 4.37 1.08 -4.94
C VAL A 302 3.61 1.79 -3.84
N LEU A 303 2.41 2.28 -4.16
CA LEU A 303 1.49 2.86 -3.18
C LEU A 303 0.59 1.74 -2.63
N ALA A 304 0.90 1.23 -1.44
CA ALA A 304 0.03 0.29 -0.75
C ALA A 304 -1.16 1.05 -0.12
N PRO A 305 -2.42 0.60 -0.33
CA PRO A 305 -3.60 1.28 0.16
C PRO A 305 -4.07 0.76 1.51
N ASP A 306 -4.61 1.63 2.34
CA ASP A 306 -5.44 1.23 3.47
C ASP A 306 -6.76 0.61 2.95
N ALA A 307 -7.34 -0.33 3.70
CA ALA A 307 -8.61 -0.94 3.34
C ALA A 307 -9.73 0.11 3.17
N ALA A 308 -9.69 1.19 3.94
CA ALA A 308 -10.61 2.32 3.76
C ALA A 308 -10.42 3.01 2.41
N GLN A 309 -9.22 3.07 1.86
CA GLN A 309 -9.01 3.56 0.48
C GLN A 309 -9.57 2.59 -0.54
N VAL A 310 -9.54 1.27 -0.32
CA VAL A 310 -10.17 0.36 -1.29
C VAL A 310 -11.70 0.42 -1.17
N ARG A 311 -12.24 0.53 0.06
CA ARG A 311 -13.69 0.58 0.34
C ARG A 311 -14.34 1.92 0.03
N GLU A 312 -13.62 3.02 0.20
CA GLU A 312 -14.09 4.39 -0.02
C GLU A 312 -13.05 5.04 -0.93
N ASP A 313 -13.45 5.85 -1.92
CA ASP A 313 -12.51 6.44 -2.89
C ASP A 313 -11.58 7.54 -2.29
N PHE A 314 -11.05 7.30 -1.09
CA PHE A 314 -10.07 8.11 -0.39
C PHE A 314 -8.71 7.95 -1.07
N ASN A 315 -8.34 8.93 -1.89
CA ASN A 315 -7.19 8.84 -2.79
C ASN A 315 -6.07 9.81 -2.44
N GLN A 316 -6.08 10.42 -1.25
CA GLN A 316 -5.19 11.54 -0.99
C GLN A 316 -3.69 11.21 -1.20
N PRO A 317 -3.18 10.03 -0.79
CA PRO A 317 -1.80 9.67 -1.12
C PRO A 317 -1.53 9.54 -2.63
N ALA A 318 -2.45 8.94 -3.37
CA ALA A 318 -2.33 8.82 -4.83
C ALA A 318 -2.37 10.21 -5.51
N LEU A 319 -3.26 11.11 -5.06
CA LEU A 319 -3.32 12.50 -5.52
C LEU A 319 -2.03 13.27 -5.23
N ALA A 320 -1.40 13.03 -4.08
CA ALA A 320 -0.17 13.70 -3.69
C ALA A 320 1.07 13.16 -4.42
N LEU A 321 1.15 11.85 -4.67
CA LEU A 321 2.39 11.19 -5.10
C LEU A 321 2.40 10.75 -6.55
N VAL A 322 1.26 10.36 -7.13
CA VAL A 322 1.24 9.84 -8.51
C VAL A 322 1.65 10.92 -9.52
N PRO A 323 1.02 12.12 -9.56
CA PRO A 323 1.45 13.18 -10.49
C PRO A 323 2.92 13.54 -10.32
N PHE A 324 3.36 13.68 -9.08
CA PHE A 324 4.76 13.96 -8.75
C PHE A 324 5.72 12.89 -9.29
N CYS A 325 5.39 11.61 -9.12
CA CYS A 325 6.19 10.50 -9.63
C CYS A 325 6.33 10.62 -11.16
N ARG A 326 5.25 10.93 -11.87
CA ARG A 326 5.24 11.06 -13.34
C ARG A 326 6.08 12.22 -13.83
N GLU A 327 5.90 13.40 -13.25
CA GLU A 327 6.70 14.61 -13.56
C GLU A 327 8.19 14.35 -13.39
N ASN A 328 8.56 13.46 -12.46
CA ASN A 328 9.94 13.14 -12.15
C ASN A 328 10.42 11.81 -12.77
N GLY A 329 9.65 11.18 -13.67
CA GLY A 329 10.03 9.94 -14.34
C GLY A 329 10.20 8.73 -13.41
N ILE A 330 9.46 8.71 -12.29
CA ILE A 330 9.44 7.62 -11.31
C ILE A 330 8.34 6.61 -11.70
N PRO A 331 8.69 5.36 -12.04
CA PRO A 331 7.71 4.29 -12.23
C PRO A 331 6.90 4.06 -10.96
N VAL A 332 5.57 4.13 -11.04
CA VAL A 332 4.67 3.98 -9.88
C VAL A 332 3.54 2.98 -10.13
N ILE A 333 3.24 2.14 -9.13
CA ILE A 333 2.05 1.28 -9.06
C ILE A 333 1.11 1.85 -8.00
N ASP A 334 -0.11 2.18 -8.41
CA ASP A 334 -1.21 2.48 -7.48
C ASP A 334 -2.03 1.20 -7.25
N LEU A 335 -1.77 0.53 -6.12
CA LEU A 335 -2.42 -0.72 -5.77
C LEU A 335 -3.87 -0.50 -5.31
N ALA A 336 -4.26 0.70 -4.87
CA ALA A 336 -5.65 1.03 -4.51
C ALA A 336 -6.58 0.81 -5.71
N ARG A 337 -6.15 1.28 -6.88
CA ARG A 337 -6.93 1.13 -8.13
C ARG A 337 -7.09 -0.32 -8.53
N GLN A 338 -6.01 -1.09 -8.48
CA GLN A 338 -6.04 -2.51 -8.86
C GLN A 338 -6.94 -3.31 -7.91
N LEU A 339 -6.77 -3.10 -6.61
CA LEU A 339 -7.61 -3.75 -5.61
C LEU A 339 -9.08 -3.35 -5.79
N ARG A 340 -9.43 -2.07 -6.01
CA ARG A 340 -10.82 -1.67 -6.28
C ARG A 340 -11.42 -2.34 -7.52
N ALA A 341 -10.65 -2.47 -8.59
CA ALA A 341 -11.10 -3.12 -9.83
C ALA A 341 -11.33 -4.63 -9.62
N MET A 342 -10.50 -5.27 -8.79
CA MET A 342 -10.56 -6.71 -8.52
C MET A 342 -11.49 -7.06 -7.35
N SER A 343 -11.72 -6.14 -6.42
CA SER A 343 -12.20 -6.51 -5.09
C SER A 343 -13.66 -6.86 -5.05
N GLY A 344 -14.47 -6.26 -5.91
CA GLY A 344 -15.92 -6.26 -5.70
C GLY A 344 -16.22 -5.82 -4.26
N GLU A 345 -16.81 -6.71 -3.44
CA GLU A 345 -16.98 -6.51 -1.98
C GLU A 345 -16.05 -7.30 -1.09
N ALA A 346 -15.27 -8.21 -1.65
CA ALA A 346 -14.30 -8.97 -0.89
C ALA A 346 -13.05 -8.14 -0.60
N VAL A 347 -13.19 -6.82 -0.35
CA VAL A 347 -12.06 -5.97 0.08
C VAL A 347 -11.41 -6.63 1.28
N ASP A 348 -12.22 -7.07 2.24
CA ASP A 348 -11.82 -7.76 3.46
C ASP A 348 -11.01 -9.03 3.18
N ARG A 349 -11.17 -9.68 2.02
CA ARG A 349 -10.36 -10.84 1.64
C ARG A 349 -8.91 -10.47 1.36
N TYR A 350 -8.64 -9.26 0.87
CA TYR A 350 -7.29 -8.79 0.58
C TYR A 350 -6.57 -8.24 1.82
N TYR A 351 -7.25 -8.18 2.96
CA TYR A 351 -6.70 -7.71 4.23
C TYR A 351 -6.93 -8.73 5.34
N LEU A 352 -6.26 -8.58 6.48
CA LEU A 352 -6.42 -9.45 7.65
C LEU A 352 -7.58 -9.00 8.55
N LEU A 353 -8.61 -8.41 7.97
CA LEU A 353 -9.73 -7.83 8.69
C LEU A 353 -10.64 -8.93 9.28
N PRO A 354 -11.35 -8.65 10.39
CA PRO A 354 -11.31 -7.42 11.18
C PRO A 354 -10.12 -7.32 12.14
N ARG A 355 -9.26 -8.35 12.19
CA ARG A 355 -8.17 -8.44 13.18
C ARG A 355 -7.09 -7.38 12.96
N ASN A 356 -6.77 -7.08 11.70
CA ASN A 356 -5.70 -6.16 11.35
C ASN A 356 -5.85 -5.59 9.93
N GLY A 357 -5.36 -4.37 9.70
CA GLY A 357 -5.43 -3.67 8.41
C GLY A 357 -4.32 -4.01 7.40
N HIS A 358 -3.41 -4.95 7.70
CA HIS A 358 -2.40 -5.42 6.74
C HIS A 358 -2.99 -6.33 5.68
N LEU A 359 -2.28 -6.49 4.56
CA LEU A 359 -2.69 -7.38 3.48
C LEU A 359 -2.71 -8.84 3.93
N SER A 360 -3.72 -9.58 3.48
CA SER A 360 -3.76 -11.05 3.56
C SER A 360 -2.80 -11.69 2.54
N ALA A 361 -2.72 -13.02 2.51
CA ALA A 361 -1.99 -13.73 1.48
C ALA A 361 -2.48 -13.37 0.06
N GLU A 362 -3.80 -13.23 -0.13
CA GLU A 362 -4.36 -12.78 -1.41
C GLU A 362 -4.02 -11.32 -1.73
N GLY A 363 -4.09 -10.42 -0.74
CA GLY A 363 -3.66 -9.02 -0.93
C GLY A 363 -2.19 -8.91 -1.35
N ASN A 364 -1.32 -9.65 -0.67
CA ASN A 364 0.09 -9.77 -1.02
C ASN A 364 0.29 -10.38 -2.41
N THR A 365 -0.55 -11.33 -2.83
CA THR A 365 -0.51 -11.91 -4.18
C THR A 365 -0.82 -10.88 -5.26
N VAL A 366 -1.83 -10.00 -5.04
CA VAL A 366 -2.14 -8.92 -5.98
C VAL A 366 -0.96 -7.95 -6.10
N MET A 367 -0.38 -7.54 -4.96
CA MET A 367 0.80 -6.66 -4.95
C MET A 367 1.99 -7.29 -5.67
N ALA A 368 2.31 -8.56 -5.38
CA ALA A 368 3.38 -9.30 -6.03
C ALA A 368 3.16 -9.42 -7.55
N THR A 369 1.92 -9.69 -7.97
CA THR A 369 1.55 -9.78 -9.40
C THR A 369 1.76 -8.44 -10.10
N ALA A 370 1.28 -7.35 -9.51
CA ALA A 370 1.45 -6.00 -10.04
C ALA A 370 2.93 -5.64 -10.25
N VAL A 371 3.77 -5.95 -9.26
CA VAL A 371 5.21 -5.71 -9.33
C VAL A 371 5.88 -6.62 -10.36
N ALA A 372 5.51 -7.91 -10.42
CA ALA A 372 6.05 -8.86 -11.40
C ALA A 372 5.71 -8.46 -12.84
N GLU A 373 4.51 -7.92 -13.08
CA GLU A 373 4.08 -7.43 -14.39
C GLU A 373 4.87 -6.20 -14.83
N ALA A 374 5.20 -5.31 -13.89
CA ALA A 374 5.97 -4.09 -14.13
C ALA A 374 7.45 -4.36 -14.48
N ILE A 375 8.01 -5.48 -14.04
CA ILE A 375 9.41 -5.86 -14.29
C ILE A 375 9.51 -6.61 -15.62
N HIS A 376 10.30 -6.06 -16.54
CA HIS A 376 10.61 -6.69 -17.81
C HIS A 376 12.11 -6.91 -17.95
N VAL A 377 12.49 -8.15 -18.28
CA VAL A 377 13.88 -8.54 -18.47
C VAL A 377 14.06 -9.01 -19.91
N ARG A 378 15.00 -8.40 -20.64
CA ARG A 378 15.40 -8.81 -21.99
C ARG A 378 16.81 -9.41 -21.97
N ARG A 379 17.05 -10.39 -22.84
CA ARG A 379 18.41 -10.89 -23.10
C ARG A 379 19.19 -9.86 -23.93
N SER A 380 20.48 -9.69 -23.62
CA SER A 380 21.44 -8.90 -24.38
C SER A 380 22.81 -9.56 -24.29
N VAL A 381 23.67 -9.28 -25.27
CA VAL A 381 25.05 -9.77 -25.37
C VAL A 381 25.90 -9.33 -24.16
N ARG A 382 25.53 -8.24 -23.49
CA ARG A 382 26.22 -7.69 -22.30
C ARG A 382 25.58 -8.08 -20.96
N GLY A 383 24.66 -9.06 -20.94
CA GLY A 383 23.90 -9.46 -19.75
C GLY A 383 22.43 -9.00 -19.78
N PRO A 384 21.63 -9.27 -18.74
CA PRO A 384 20.23 -8.85 -18.68
C PRO A 384 20.06 -7.35 -18.79
N VAL A 385 19.14 -6.92 -19.65
CA VAL A 385 18.64 -5.54 -19.62
C VAL A 385 17.31 -5.54 -18.89
N VAL A 386 17.29 -4.93 -17.72
CA VAL A 386 16.07 -4.74 -16.92
C VAL A 386 15.46 -3.38 -17.23
N SER A 387 14.17 -3.40 -17.55
CA SER A 387 13.34 -2.22 -17.75
C SER A 387 12.09 -2.34 -16.89
N ILE A 388 11.67 -1.21 -16.33
CA ILE A 388 10.42 -1.12 -15.59
C ILE A 388 9.41 -0.42 -16.49
N ALA A 389 8.30 -1.09 -16.76
CA ALA A 389 7.13 -0.48 -17.37
C ALA A 389 5.95 -0.81 -16.47
N PRO A 390 5.72 -0.04 -15.40
CA PRO A 390 4.51 -0.23 -14.62
C PRO A 390 3.34 -0.01 -15.59
N ALA A 391 2.19 -0.64 -15.34
CA ALA A 391 1.00 -0.47 -16.17
C ALA A 391 0.87 1.02 -16.54
N ARG A 392 1.08 1.35 -17.83
CA ARG A 392 1.59 2.67 -18.28
C ARG A 392 0.74 3.88 -17.88
N ARG A 393 -0.44 3.66 -17.33
CA ARG A 393 -1.42 4.71 -17.12
C ARG A 393 -2.16 4.52 -15.80
N ALA A 394 -1.44 4.62 -14.68
CA ALA A 394 -2.03 5.00 -13.40
C ALA A 394 -2.03 6.54 -13.30
N PHE A 395 -3.16 7.19 -13.63
CA PHE A 395 -3.53 8.62 -13.42
C PHE A 395 -2.79 9.74 -14.18
N ASP A 396 -3.15 9.98 -15.46
CA ASP A 396 -2.68 11.14 -16.26
C ASP A 396 -3.74 12.25 -16.27
N TYR A 397 -4.18 12.64 -15.07
CA TYR A 397 -5.35 13.46 -14.92
C TYR A 397 -5.20 14.50 -13.82
N ALA A 398 -5.78 15.67 -14.07
CA ALA A 398 -6.04 16.67 -13.04
C ALA A 398 -6.93 16.13 -11.90
N ASP A 399 -7.03 16.89 -10.80
CA ASP A 399 -7.80 16.54 -9.61
C ASP A 399 -9.17 15.91 -9.95
N PRO A 400 -9.51 14.74 -9.36
CA PRO A 400 -10.74 14.03 -9.69
C PRO A 400 -11.96 14.86 -9.31
N VAL A 401 -12.87 15.02 -10.24
CA VAL A 401 -14.13 15.74 -10.03
C VAL A 401 -15.20 14.71 -9.70
N ARG A 402 -15.58 14.65 -8.42
CA ARG A 402 -16.55 13.68 -7.90
C ARG A 402 -17.96 14.24 -7.92
N LEU A 403 -18.93 13.44 -8.37
CA LEU A 403 -20.35 13.77 -8.33
C LEU A 403 -21.16 12.63 -7.71
N ASN A 404 -21.73 12.91 -6.54
CA ASN A 404 -22.67 12.03 -5.86
C ASN A 404 -24.09 12.24 -6.41
N LEU A 405 -24.61 11.28 -7.17
CA LEU A 405 -25.92 11.39 -7.79
C LEU A 405 -27.02 11.33 -6.74
N LYS A 406 -28.07 12.15 -6.88
CA LYS A 406 -29.24 12.15 -5.99
C LYS A 406 -30.46 11.67 -6.76
N PHE A 407 -31.27 10.82 -6.14
CA PHE A 407 -32.57 10.43 -6.71
C PHE A 407 -33.60 11.52 -6.42
N GLY A 408 -34.39 11.87 -7.42
CA GLY A 408 -35.39 12.95 -7.34
C GLY A 408 -36.69 12.57 -8.04
N PRO A 409 -37.67 13.48 -8.11
CA PRO A 409 -39.00 13.19 -8.67
C PRO A 409 -38.97 12.76 -10.14
N ARG A 410 -37.97 13.23 -10.89
CA ARG A 410 -37.70 12.85 -12.29
C ARG A 410 -36.55 11.85 -12.39
N CYS A 411 -36.51 10.85 -11.52
CA CYS A 411 -35.51 9.76 -11.49
C CYS A 411 -34.14 10.17 -10.90
N VAL A 412 -33.26 10.87 -11.64
CA VAL A 412 -31.96 11.38 -11.12
C VAL A 412 -31.92 12.91 -11.23
N ALA A 413 -31.62 13.59 -10.12
CA ALA A 413 -31.46 15.03 -10.10
C ALA A 413 -30.13 15.44 -10.78
N PRO A 414 -30.09 16.55 -11.54
CA PRO A 414 -28.85 17.09 -12.07
C PRO A 414 -27.82 17.35 -10.96
N ALA A 415 -26.55 17.11 -11.26
CA ALA A 415 -25.43 17.37 -10.37
C ALA A 415 -24.35 18.16 -11.11
N GLN A 416 -23.67 19.08 -10.42
CA GLN A 416 -22.52 19.80 -10.95
C GLN A 416 -21.47 19.95 -9.86
N ASN A 417 -20.21 19.75 -10.21
CA ASN A 417 -19.06 20.02 -9.36
C ASN A 417 -17.95 20.59 -10.25
N GLY A 418 -17.54 21.82 -10.00
CA GLY A 418 -16.56 22.54 -10.83
C GLY A 418 -16.89 22.43 -12.34
N PRO A 419 -15.95 21.94 -13.16
CA PRO A 419 -16.10 21.89 -14.62
C PRO A 419 -16.93 20.69 -15.09
N VAL A 420 -17.50 19.86 -14.22
CA VAL A 420 -18.24 18.65 -14.59
C VAL A 420 -19.70 18.76 -14.18
N ARG A 421 -20.60 18.42 -15.10
CA ARG A 421 -22.05 18.37 -14.91
C ARG A 421 -22.58 17.00 -15.33
N ILE A 422 -23.53 16.47 -14.57
CA ILE A 422 -24.27 15.26 -14.91
C ILE A 422 -25.76 15.57 -14.91
N ARG A 423 -26.47 15.11 -15.95
CA ARG A 423 -27.94 15.18 -16.03
C ARG A 423 -28.52 13.89 -16.57
N ALA A 424 -29.71 13.51 -16.11
CA ALA A 424 -30.50 12.49 -16.77
C ALA A 424 -31.05 13.05 -18.09
N VAL A 425 -30.74 12.41 -19.21
CA VAL A 425 -31.27 12.77 -20.54
C VAL A 425 -32.43 11.87 -20.96
N ARG A 426 -32.54 10.69 -20.36
CA ARG A 426 -33.66 9.76 -20.54
C ARG A 426 -33.83 8.94 -19.28
N CYS A 427 -35.06 8.78 -18.79
CA CYS A 427 -35.36 7.85 -17.72
C CYS A 427 -36.73 7.25 -17.97
N ASP A 428 -36.75 5.98 -18.40
CA ASP A 428 -37.95 5.28 -18.82
C ASP A 428 -38.25 4.16 -17.82
N ASN A 429 -39.52 4.07 -17.42
CA ASN A 429 -40.03 3.01 -16.56
C ASN A 429 -39.20 2.78 -15.27
N LEU A 430 -38.67 3.83 -14.66
CA LEU A 430 -37.98 3.78 -13.37
C LEU A 430 -38.67 4.69 -12.37
N VAL A 431 -38.96 4.16 -11.20
CA VAL A 431 -39.61 4.89 -10.11
C VAL A 431 -38.66 5.04 -8.91
N PRO A 432 -38.54 6.25 -8.34
CA PRO A 432 -37.78 6.46 -7.13
C PRO A 432 -38.50 5.86 -5.93
N TRP A 433 -37.75 5.42 -4.94
CA TRP A 433 -38.29 4.94 -3.67
C TRP A 433 -37.36 5.31 -2.53
N THR A 434 -37.86 5.23 -1.30
CA THR A 434 -37.08 5.49 -0.08
C THR A 434 -37.59 4.60 1.05
N VAL A 435 -36.67 4.08 1.87
CA VAL A 435 -36.97 3.38 3.13
C VAL A 435 -36.09 3.93 4.25
N ASP A 436 -36.70 4.14 5.41
CA ASP A 436 -36.01 4.46 6.67
C ASP A 436 -35.77 3.16 7.46
N ILE A 437 -34.54 2.93 7.91
CA ILE A 437 -34.14 1.65 8.52
C ILE A 437 -34.01 1.73 10.04
N ARG A 438 -33.44 2.82 10.58
CA ARG A 438 -33.14 2.97 12.01
C ARG A 438 -33.83 4.18 12.62
N HIS A 439 -35.15 4.14 12.82
CA HIS A 439 -35.94 5.21 13.47
C HIS A 439 -35.57 6.61 12.91
N GLY A 440 -35.47 6.74 11.58
CA GLY A 440 -35.13 8.00 10.90
C GLY A 440 -33.65 8.39 10.87
N ARG A 441 -32.75 7.67 11.54
CA ARG A 441 -31.30 7.95 11.49
C ARG A 441 -30.65 7.51 10.18
N ASN A 442 -31.13 6.40 9.61
CA ASN A 442 -30.58 5.87 8.38
C ASN A 442 -31.66 5.75 7.31
N ARG A 443 -31.39 6.35 6.15
CA ARG A 443 -32.31 6.52 5.03
C ARG A 443 -31.66 6.05 3.74
N ILE A 444 -32.35 5.15 3.06
CA ILE A 444 -31.94 4.57 1.79
C ILE A 444 -32.92 5.02 0.71
N SER A 445 -32.41 5.66 -0.34
CA SER A 445 -33.17 6.00 -1.54
C SER A 445 -32.70 5.15 -2.72
N GLY A 446 -33.58 4.87 -3.69
CA GLY A 446 -33.20 4.08 -4.87
C GLY A 446 -34.10 4.27 -6.08
N LEU A 447 -33.73 3.62 -7.19
CA LEU A 447 -34.51 3.49 -8.42
C LEU A 447 -34.74 2.01 -8.73
N ARG A 448 -35.96 1.68 -9.17
CA ARG A 448 -36.36 0.33 -9.62
C ARG A 448 -37.31 0.43 -10.83
N PRO A 449 -37.42 -0.61 -11.67
CA PRO A 449 -38.47 -0.70 -12.67
C PRO A 449 -39.88 -0.65 -12.06
N ASP A 450 -40.82 0.01 -12.73
CA ASP A 450 -42.24 -0.18 -12.46
C ASP A 450 -42.71 -1.44 -13.20
N VAL A 451 -42.64 -2.58 -12.51
CA VAL A 451 -42.98 -3.91 -13.05
C VAL A 451 -44.42 -4.01 -13.56
N THR A 452 -45.31 -3.10 -13.15
CA THR A 452 -46.70 -3.05 -13.66
C THR A 452 -46.77 -2.51 -15.09
N ARG A 453 -45.80 -1.71 -15.52
CA ARG A 453 -45.70 -1.13 -16.87
C ARG A 453 -44.75 -1.88 -17.80
N GLY A 454 -44.02 -2.85 -17.26
CA GLY A 454 -43.11 -3.70 -18.00
C GLY A 454 -41.85 -4.04 -17.20
N PRO A 455 -41.10 -5.06 -17.64
CA PRO A 455 -39.98 -5.58 -16.88
C PRO A 455 -38.74 -4.68 -16.96
N LEU A 456 -38.60 -3.82 -17.97
CA LEU A 456 -37.37 -3.08 -18.24
C LEU A 456 -37.53 -1.61 -17.84
N GLY A 457 -36.61 -1.11 -17.02
CA GLY A 457 -36.39 0.30 -16.76
C GLY A 457 -35.01 0.75 -17.25
N THR A 458 -34.91 1.94 -17.83
CA THR A 458 -33.65 2.46 -18.36
C THR A 458 -33.38 3.89 -17.89
N LEU A 459 -32.12 4.18 -17.60
CA LEU A 459 -31.65 5.51 -17.24
C LEU A 459 -30.43 5.84 -18.11
N THR A 460 -30.50 6.92 -18.85
CA THR A 460 -29.34 7.48 -19.57
C THR A 460 -28.91 8.78 -18.93
N LEU A 461 -27.69 8.79 -18.42
CA LEU A 461 -27.02 9.96 -17.88
C LEU A 461 -26.09 10.53 -18.94
N ARG A 462 -26.04 11.85 -19.04
CA ARG A 462 -25.04 12.57 -19.82
C ARG A 462 -24.09 13.27 -18.86
N VAL A 463 -22.83 12.87 -18.92
CA VAL A 463 -21.70 13.46 -18.20
C VAL A 463 -21.04 14.45 -19.15
N GLU A 464 -20.98 15.71 -18.76
CA GLU A 464 -20.40 16.80 -19.54
C GLU A 464 -19.28 17.45 -18.73
N SER A 465 -18.17 17.78 -19.37
CA SER A 465 -17.11 18.57 -18.77
C SER A 465 -16.62 19.69 -19.68
N GLU A 466 -16.30 20.84 -19.09
CA GLU A 466 -15.69 21.97 -19.78
C GLU A 466 -14.32 21.58 -20.37
N LYS A 467 -13.56 20.77 -19.62
CA LYS A 467 -12.30 20.19 -20.07
C LYS A 467 -12.53 18.77 -20.60
N PRO A 468 -11.81 18.31 -21.63
CA PRO A 468 -11.88 16.91 -22.05
C PRO A 468 -11.59 15.99 -20.85
N MET A 469 -12.38 14.93 -20.66
CA MET A 469 -12.11 13.90 -19.66
C MET A 469 -11.29 12.79 -20.32
N ALA A 470 -10.27 12.32 -19.63
CA ALA A 470 -9.46 11.19 -20.08
C ALA A 470 -9.78 9.90 -19.30
N GLN A 471 -10.56 9.98 -18.23
CA GLN A 471 -11.27 8.81 -17.67
C GLN A 471 -12.56 9.21 -16.96
N VAL A 472 -13.51 8.29 -16.93
CA VAL A 472 -14.70 8.36 -16.08
C VAL A 472 -14.82 7.04 -15.32
N SER A 473 -14.87 7.11 -14.00
CA SER A 473 -15.16 5.95 -13.16
C SER A 473 -16.59 6.06 -12.61
N VAL A 474 -17.30 4.95 -12.62
CA VAL A 474 -18.66 4.84 -12.09
C VAL A 474 -18.63 3.83 -10.96
N THR A 475 -18.97 4.28 -9.76
CA THR A 475 -18.93 3.43 -8.57
C THR A 475 -20.33 3.20 -8.04
N PHE A 476 -20.68 1.92 -7.90
CA PHE A 476 -21.83 1.48 -7.12
C PHE A 476 -21.31 0.89 -5.81
N PHE A 477 -21.27 1.70 -4.75
CA PHE A 477 -20.91 1.18 -3.43
C PHE A 477 -22.10 0.43 -2.84
N ARG A 478 -21.86 -0.85 -2.56
CA ARG A 478 -22.74 -1.85 -1.95
C ARG A 478 -24.16 -1.90 -2.48
N LYS A 479 -24.31 -2.50 -3.67
CA LYS A 479 -25.43 -3.42 -3.86
C LYS A 479 -25.44 -4.29 -5.12
N PHE A 480 -25.86 -5.52 -4.86
CA PHE A 480 -26.92 -6.18 -5.61
C PHE A 480 -27.91 -6.76 -4.58
N ALA A 481 -29.21 -6.48 -4.76
CA ALA A 481 -30.17 -7.54 -4.56
C ALA A 481 -30.38 -8.06 -5.98
N PRO A 482 -29.94 -9.28 -6.34
CA PRO A 482 -30.36 -9.82 -7.61
C PRO A 482 -31.89 -9.78 -7.61
N PRO A 483 -32.53 -9.17 -8.63
CA PRO A 483 -33.95 -9.43 -8.84
C PRO A 483 -34.15 -10.94 -8.87
N VAL A 484 -35.15 -11.43 -8.14
CA VAL A 484 -35.76 -12.71 -8.49
C VAL A 484 -36.14 -12.59 -9.97
N ASN A 485 -35.47 -13.33 -10.84
CA ASN A 485 -35.60 -13.35 -12.30
C ASN A 485 -35.16 -12.10 -13.09
N GLY A 486 -34.14 -11.31 -12.75
CA GLY A 486 -33.74 -10.13 -13.56
C GLY A 486 -32.23 -9.81 -13.68
N TYR A 487 -31.90 -8.60 -14.12
CA TYR A 487 -30.50 -8.13 -14.25
C TYR A 487 -30.33 -6.61 -14.09
N ALA A 488 -29.09 -6.18 -13.86
CA ALA A 488 -28.66 -4.80 -14.08
C ALA A 488 -27.47 -4.76 -15.04
N GLN A 489 -27.49 -3.82 -15.98
CA GLN A 489 -26.43 -3.60 -16.95
C GLN A 489 -26.02 -2.13 -16.98
N LEU A 490 -24.72 -1.86 -16.83
CA LEU A 490 -24.13 -0.55 -17.08
C LEU A 490 -23.39 -0.59 -18.41
N SER A 491 -23.68 0.38 -19.27
CA SER A 491 -23.02 0.57 -20.55
C SER A 491 -22.66 2.04 -20.75
N TRP A 492 -21.79 2.34 -21.70
CA TRP A 492 -21.39 3.71 -22.01
C TRP A 492 -21.28 3.98 -23.52
N SER A 493 -21.34 5.26 -23.89
CA SER A 493 -21.16 5.73 -25.26
C SER A 493 -20.53 7.14 -25.28
N ARG A 494 -19.82 7.48 -26.35
CA ARG A 494 -19.35 8.85 -26.63
C ARG A 494 -20.42 9.72 -27.29
N GLY A 495 -21.19 9.15 -28.22
CA GLY A 495 -22.15 9.89 -29.05
C GLY A 495 -23.59 9.80 -28.55
N GLY A 496 -23.87 8.94 -27.59
CA GLY A 496 -25.24 8.62 -27.15
C GLY A 496 -25.91 7.53 -28.00
N SER A 497 -25.22 7.01 -29.02
CA SER A 497 -25.52 5.80 -29.80
C SER A 497 -24.44 4.73 -29.57
N ASP A 498 -24.71 3.46 -29.90
CA ASP A 498 -23.69 2.38 -29.90
C ASP A 498 -23.01 2.17 -28.53
N TYR A 499 -23.79 1.67 -27.57
CA TYR A 499 -23.32 1.49 -26.20
C TYR A 499 -22.41 0.26 -26.05
N THR A 500 -21.27 0.43 -25.38
CA THR A 500 -20.38 -0.66 -24.95
C THR A 500 -20.71 -1.05 -23.52
N THR A 501 -20.97 -2.34 -23.28
CA THR A 501 -21.24 -2.86 -21.94
C THR A 501 -19.98 -2.78 -21.07
N LEU A 502 -20.08 -2.11 -19.92
CA LEU A 502 -19.03 -2.06 -18.90
C LEU A 502 -19.22 -3.17 -17.86
N GLN A 503 -20.47 -3.44 -17.51
CA GLN A 503 -20.79 -4.30 -16.40
C GLN A 503 -22.17 -4.93 -16.58
N PHE A 504 -22.28 -6.21 -16.27
CA PHE A 504 -23.52 -6.96 -16.26
C PHE A 504 -23.60 -7.80 -14.98
N ALA A 505 -24.78 -7.86 -14.37
CA ALA A 505 -25.03 -8.71 -13.21
C ALA A 505 -26.46 -9.24 -13.21
N SER A 506 -26.60 -10.56 -13.02
CA SER A 506 -27.89 -11.26 -12.96
C SER A 506 -27.92 -12.29 -11.82
N GLU A 507 -29.11 -12.79 -11.49
CA GLU A 507 -29.29 -13.86 -10.48
C GLU A 507 -28.54 -15.15 -10.84
N LYS A 508 -28.45 -15.49 -12.14
CA LYS A 508 -27.78 -16.71 -12.62
C LYS A 508 -26.26 -16.69 -12.44
N ASP A 509 -25.68 -15.52 -12.16
CA ASP A 509 -24.24 -15.34 -11.96
C ASP A 509 -23.83 -15.52 -10.48
N VAL A 510 -24.75 -15.89 -9.58
CA VAL A 510 -24.50 -16.03 -8.14
C VAL A 510 -24.61 -17.51 -7.72
N ALA A 511 -23.48 -18.14 -7.43
CA ALA A 511 -23.46 -19.40 -6.69
C ALA A 511 -23.52 -19.08 -5.18
N ALA A 512 -24.56 -19.59 -4.49
CA ALA A 512 -24.74 -19.65 -3.02
C ALA A 512 -25.40 -18.45 -2.27
N PRO A 513 -25.98 -18.69 -1.07
CA PRO A 513 -26.93 -17.81 -0.35
C PRO A 513 -26.34 -16.54 0.29
N GLU A 514 -25.13 -16.12 -0.10
CA GLU A 514 -24.51 -14.86 0.32
C GLU A 514 -25.05 -13.66 -0.49
N SER A 515 -26.33 -13.72 -0.89
CA SER A 515 -27.00 -12.79 -1.78
C SER A 515 -27.34 -11.46 -1.11
N PHE A 516 -26.39 -10.79 -0.47
CA PHE A 516 -26.58 -9.43 0.03
C PHE A 516 -25.26 -8.66 -0.07
N GLU A 517 -25.31 -7.60 -0.88
CA GLU A 517 -24.23 -6.61 -1.10
C GLU A 517 -23.19 -7.11 -2.14
N THR A 518 -23.17 -6.51 -3.35
CA THR A 518 -21.96 -6.47 -4.19
C THR A 518 -21.66 -5.02 -4.68
N SER A 519 -20.41 -4.58 -4.59
CA SER A 519 -19.89 -3.27 -4.97
C SER A 519 -19.14 -3.50 -6.26
N ARG A 520 -19.37 -2.66 -7.27
CA ARG A 520 -18.63 -2.78 -8.53
C ARG A 520 -18.26 -1.39 -9.02
N LEU A 521 -16.98 -1.25 -9.34
CA LEU A 521 -16.38 -0.08 -9.96
C LEU A 521 -16.24 -0.38 -11.46
N ALA A 522 -16.83 0.46 -12.30
CA ALA A 522 -16.63 0.41 -13.75
C ALA A 522 -15.75 1.59 -14.17
N GLU A 523 -14.74 1.33 -15.00
CA GLU A 523 -13.86 2.37 -15.53
C GLU A 523 -14.03 2.52 -17.04
N ILE A 524 -14.12 3.78 -17.48
CA ILE A 524 -14.13 4.17 -18.89
C ILE A 524 -12.80 4.85 -19.18
N ASP A 525 -11.94 4.16 -19.94
CA ASP A 525 -10.69 4.74 -20.44
C ASP A 525 -10.95 5.62 -21.67
N LEU A 526 -10.71 6.93 -21.54
CA LEU A 526 -10.84 7.91 -22.62
C LEU A 526 -9.48 8.49 -23.02
N ARG A 527 -8.36 7.96 -22.52
CA ARG A 527 -7.03 8.58 -22.65
C ARG A 527 -6.56 8.75 -24.09
N GLU A 528 -6.85 7.78 -24.95
CA GLU A 528 -6.45 7.86 -26.36
C GLU A 528 -7.24 8.90 -27.13
N LYS A 529 -8.46 9.19 -26.70
CA LYS A 529 -9.36 10.15 -27.31
C LYS A 529 -10.15 10.85 -26.21
N PRO A 530 -9.61 11.87 -25.51
CA PRO A 530 -10.35 12.52 -24.45
C PRO A 530 -11.71 13.04 -24.91
N ALA A 531 -12.72 12.99 -24.06
CA ALA A 531 -14.09 13.38 -24.42
C ALA A 531 -14.66 14.38 -23.42
N ARG A 532 -15.23 15.47 -23.92
CA ARG A 532 -16.00 16.41 -23.09
C ARG A 532 -17.38 15.88 -22.71
N VAL A 533 -17.87 14.88 -23.44
CA VAL A 533 -19.20 14.31 -23.22
C VAL A 533 -19.11 12.79 -23.25
N VAL A 534 -19.73 12.15 -22.27
CA VAL A 534 -19.91 10.70 -22.18
C VAL A 534 -21.34 10.42 -21.74
N PHE A 535 -21.94 9.38 -22.32
CA PHE A 535 -23.24 8.87 -21.92
C PHE A 535 -23.06 7.58 -21.14
N LEU A 536 -23.74 7.48 -20.00
CA LEU A 536 -23.83 6.27 -19.20
C LEU A 536 -25.27 5.77 -19.30
N LYS A 537 -25.48 4.51 -19.70
CA LYS A 537 -26.79 3.88 -19.76
C LYS A 537 -26.85 2.76 -18.74
N LEU A 538 -27.79 2.87 -17.82
CA LEU A 538 -28.16 1.84 -16.87
C LEU A 538 -29.47 1.20 -17.30
N GLU A 539 -29.49 -0.12 -17.35
CA GLU A 539 -30.67 -0.93 -17.63
C GLU A 539 -30.94 -1.83 -16.44
N LEU A 540 -32.18 -1.78 -15.93
CA LEU A 540 -32.65 -2.57 -14.80
C LEU A 540 -33.83 -3.42 -15.28
N ARG A 541 -33.78 -4.72 -15.03
CA ARG A 541 -34.86 -5.64 -15.39
C ARG A 541 -35.49 -6.27 -14.15
N ASN A 542 -36.83 -6.35 -14.14
CA ASN A 542 -37.67 -6.88 -13.08
C ASN A 542 -37.42 -6.15 -11.75
N GLU A 543 -37.16 -6.88 -10.66
CA GLU A 543 -36.96 -6.30 -9.33
C GLU A 543 -35.56 -5.67 -9.12
N ALA A 544 -34.79 -5.40 -10.18
CA ALA A 544 -33.44 -4.86 -10.08
C ALA A 544 -33.48 -3.42 -9.58
N ARG A 545 -32.61 -3.06 -8.63
CA ARG A 545 -32.62 -1.70 -8.07
C ARG A 545 -31.23 -1.13 -7.74
N ILE A 546 -31.04 0.15 -8.07
CA ILE A 546 -29.88 0.96 -7.66
C ILE A 546 -30.23 1.85 -6.48
N PHE A 547 -29.36 1.96 -5.48
CA PHE A 547 -29.70 2.64 -4.23
C PHE A 547 -28.55 3.57 -3.80
N LYS A 548 -28.83 4.44 -2.83
CA LYS A 548 -27.95 5.41 -2.19
C LYS A 548 -28.40 5.64 -0.75
N GLU A 549 -27.45 5.73 0.16
CA GLU A 549 -27.62 6.04 1.58
C GLU A 549 -27.15 7.47 1.84
N SER A 550 -27.83 8.19 2.73
CA SER A 550 -27.55 9.62 2.95
C SER A 550 -27.05 9.98 4.35
N LEU A 551 -27.07 9.09 5.35
CA LEU A 551 -26.93 9.51 6.75
C LEU A 551 -26.01 8.66 7.67
N ASP A 552 -25.81 7.35 7.46
CA ASP A 552 -24.87 6.54 8.28
C ASP A 552 -24.06 5.50 7.46
N PRO A 553 -22.97 4.92 7.97
CA PRO A 553 -22.34 3.73 7.39
C PRO A 553 -23.19 2.46 7.58
N PRO A 554 -23.15 1.49 6.63
CA PRO A 554 -22.33 1.47 5.42
C PRO A 554 -22.90 2.36 4.30
N TRP A 555 -22.11 3.33 3.83
CA TRP A 555 -22.57 4.32 2.86
C TRP A 555 -22.81 3.69 1.48
N ARG A 556 -24.07 3.47 1.09
CA ARG A 556 -24.40 3.16 -0.33
C ARG A 556 -24.27 4.43 -1.16
N ARG A 557 -23.52 4.40 -2.26
CA ARG A 557 -23.37 5.57 -3.14
C ARG A 557 -23.48 5.17 -4.60
N PHE A 558 -24.13 6.05 -5.37
CA PHE A 558 -24.03 6.08 -6.81
C PHE A 558 -23.19 7.31 -7.17
N GLU A 559 -21.91 7.07 -7.42
CA GLU A 559 -20.91 8.10 -7.64
C GLU A 559 -20.36 8.00 -9.05
N VAL A 560 -20.14 9.16 -9.67
CA VAL A 560 -19.38 9.28 -10.91
C VAL A 560 -18.17 10.16 -10.62
N VAL A 561 -16.99 9.64 -10.89
CA VAL A 561 -15.71 10.35 -10.72
C VAL A 561 -15.13 10.60 -12.10
N CYS A 562 -14.97 11.88 -12.44
CA CYS A 562 -14.44 12.30 -13.72
C CYS A 562 -13.02 12.79 -13.57
N TYR A 563 -12.17 12.40 -14.50
CA TYR A 563 -10.75 12.70 -14.50
C TYR A 563 -10.44 13.55 -15.74
N PRO A 564 -10.21 14.87 -15.60
CA PRO A 564 -9.87 15.74 -16.72
C PRO A 564 -8.55 15.32 -17.37
N ALA A 565 -8.46 15.44 -18.69
CA ALA A 565 -7.23 15.24 -19.45
C ALA A 565 -6.23 16.35 -19.15
N ASP A 566 -4.95 16.01 -19.03
CA ASP A 566 -3.90 17.01 -18.87
C ASP A 566 -3.77 17.90 -20.12
N SER A 567 -3.40 19.16 -19.93
CA SER A 567 -3.27 20.16 -21.00
C SER A 567 -2.25 19.79 -22.08
N SER A 568 -1.29 18.91 -21.77
CA SER A 568 -0.31 18.37 -22.73
C SER A 568 -0.94 17.42 -23.76
N SER A 569 -2.08 16.80 -23.44
CA SER A 569 -2.80 15.89 -24.34
C SER A 569 -3.59 16.62 -25.43
N GLU A 570 -3.97 17.89 -25.20
CA GLU A 570 -4.65 18.73 -26.21
C GLU A 570 -3.74 19.05 -27.39
N THR A 571 -2.42 19.12 -27.18
CA THR A 571 -1.43 19.41 -28.23
C THR A 571 -1.29 18.24 -29.21
N VAL A 572 -1.39 17.00 -28.73
CA VAL A 572 -1.30 15.79 -29.57
C VAL A 572 -2.55 15.62 -30.43
N SER A 573 -3.72 15.96 -29.89
CA SER A 573 -5.00 15.91 -30.64
C SER A 573 -5.03 16.94 -31.77
N ARG A 574 -4.57 18.19 -31.52
CA ARG A 574 -4.48 19.23 -32.56
C ARG A 574 -3.55 18.82 -33.71
N ALA A 575 -2.38 18.25 -33.40
CA ALA A 575 -1.43 17.78 -34.40
C ALA A 575 -1.95 16.62 -35.27
N ALA A 576 -2.90 15.81 -34.76
CA ALA A 576 -3.52 14.71 -35.51
C ALA A 576 -4.66 15.18 -36.43
N THR A 577 -5.37 16.25 -36.09
CA THR A 577 -6.37 16.88 -36.96
C THR A 577 -5.77 17.70 -38.10
N ASP A 578 -4.63 18.36 -37.90
CA ASP A 578 -3.99 19.16 -38.96
C ASP A 578 -3.29 18.31 -40.03
N ARG A 579 -3.02 17.03 -39.78
CA ARG A 579 -2.45 16.10 -40.78
C ARG A 579 -3.46 15.44 -41.70
N ARG A 580 -4.75 15.80 -41.63
CA ARG A 580 -5.81 15.29 -42.54
C ARG A 580 -6.33 16.32 -43.56
N ALA A 581 -5.74 17.50 -43.66
CA ALA A 581 -5.95 18.38 -44.80
C ALA A 581 -5.00 18.00 -45.94
N SER A 582 -5.52 17.28 -46.94
CA SER A 582 -4.80 16.86 -48.15
C SER A 582 -4.49 18.07 -49.06
N PRO A 583 -3.30 18.18 -49.67
CA PRO A 583 -3.03 19.10 -50.76
C PRO A 583 -2.99 18.35 -52.11
N ALA A 584 -4.12 18.31 -52.82
CA ALA A 584 -4.26 18.03 -54.26
C ALA A 584 -5.71 18.47 -54.60
N ASP A 585 -6.02 19.39 -55.50
CA ASP A 585 -5.47 19.61 -56.84
C ASP A 585 -5.20 21.10 -57.12
N ARG A 586 -4.00 21.39 -57.64
CA ARG A 586 -3.74 22.58 -58.46
C ARG A 586 -3.83 22.15 -59.92
N ALA A 587 -4.76 22.74 -60.65
CA ALA A 587 -4.88 22.59 -62.10
C ALA A 587 -3.63 23.13 -62.83
N PRO A 588 -3.22 22.55 -63.98
CA PRO A 588 -2.22 23.17 -64.83
C PRO A 588 -2.89 24.20 -65.75
N GLY A 589 -2.37 25.42 -65.78
CA GLY A 589 -2.65 26.39 -66.83
C GLY A 589 -1.85 26.06 -68.11
N PRO A 590 -2.29 26.52 -69.28
CA PRO A 590 -1.62 26.25 -70.55
C PRO A 590 -0.43 27.19 -70.74
N ASP A 591 0.72 26.62 -71.09
CA ASP A 591 1.58 27.00 -72.24
C ASP A 591 2.85 26.14 -72.26
#